data_AF-A0A3S5FCE2-F1
#
_entry.id   AF-A0A3S5FCE2-F1
#
_cell.length_a   1.000
_cell.length_b   1.000
_cell.length_c   1.000
_cell.angle_alpha   90.00
_cell.angle_beta   90.00
_cell.angle_gamma   90.00
#
_symmetry.space_group_name_H-M   'P 1'
#
loop_
_entity.id
_entity.type
_entity.pdbx_description
1 polymer ?
#
loop_
_entity_poly.entity_id
_entity_poly.type
_entity_poly.pdbx_seq_one_letter_code
_entity_poly.pdbx_strand_id
1 'polypeptide(L)'
;MVLACTLHDLRIIVYLEAIAALTTGTTVIKNEYGTTFQQLAQAGVLVVLPKLAQLGVPTKRPDDYFAEMIRKRLIVTEKRLELRDRARQLREGRKFGKQMQLQVVQARRDERKRLNEAVKSARAHGKGMSLGW
;
A
#
# COMPACT_ATOMS: atom_id res chain seq x y z
N MET A 1 -16.95 -48.34 -8.97
CA MET A 1 -16.62 -46.90 -8.79
C MET A 1 -15.48 -46.63 -7.80
N VAL A 2 -15.14 -47.54 -6.87
CA VAL A 2 -14.05 -47.32 -5.88
C VAL A 2 -12.64 -47.43 -6.49
N LEU A 3 -12.46 -48.19 -7.59
CA LEU A 3 -11.17 -48.40 -8.26
C LEU A 3 -10.64 -47.19 -9.07
N ALA A 4 -11.50 -46.21 -9.41
CA ALA A 4 -11.07 -45.03 -10.16
C ALA A 4 -10.39 -43.97 -9.26
N CYS A 5 -10.73 -43.91 -7.97
CA CYS A 5 -10.15 -42.94 -7.03
C CYS A 5 -8.66 -43.21 -6.74
N THR A 6 -8.26 -44.48 -6.63
CA THR A 6 -6.89 -44.85 -6.23
C THR A 6 -5.84 -44.63 -7.33
N LEU A 7 -6.26 -44.67 -8.61
CA LEU A 7 -5.39 -44.42 -9.76
C LEU A 7 -5.08 -42.94 -9.99
N HIS A 8 -5.98 -42.04 -9.58
CA HIS A 8 -5.72 -40.60 -9.60
C HIS A 8 -4.71 -40.19 -8.51
N ASP A 9 -4.82 -40.79 -7.31
CA ASP A 9 -3.92 -40.50 -6.19
C ASP A 9 -2.49 -41.02 -6.44
N LEU A 10 -2.33 -42.23 -7.01
CA LEU A 10 -1.02 -42.76 -7.38
C LEU A 10 -0.33 -41.95 -8.50
N ARG A 11 -1.10 -41.39 -9.44
CA ARG A 11 -0.54 -40.49 -10.46
C ARG A 11 -0.02 -39.19 -9.84
N ILE A 12 -0.78 -38.58 -8.93
CA ILE A 12 -0.36 -37.33 -8.26
C ILE A 12 0.94 -37.53 -7.46
N ILE A 13 1.12 -38.68 -6.80
CA ILE A 13 2.33 -39.01 -6.03
C ILE A 13 3.57 -39.13 -6.93
N VAL A 14 3.48 -39.84 -8.06
CA VAL A 14 4.60 -39.95 -9.02
C VAL A 14 4.97 -38.59 -9.63
N TYR A 15 4.00 -37.68 -9.79
CA TYR A 15 4.24 -36.32 -10.27
C TYR A 15 4.95 -35.44 -9.23
N LEU A 16 4.66 -35.60 -7.94
CA LEU A 16 5.37 -34.90 -6.86
C LEU A 16 6.83 -35.36 -6.73
N GLU A 17 7.09 -36.65 -6.91
CA GLU A 17 8.46 -37.19 -6.92
C GLU A 17 9.29 -36.68 -8.12
N ALA A 18 8.67 -36.55 -9.30
CA ALA A 18 9.32 -35.98 -10.48
C ALA A 18 9.64 -34.48 -10.35
N ILE A 19 8.80 -33.72 -9.63
CA ILE A 19 9.06 -32.29 -9.32
C ILE A 19 10.18 -32.18 -8.29
N ALA A 20 10.20 -33.04 -7.27
CA ALA A 20 11.28 -33.09 -6.29
C ALA A 20 12.63 -33.40 -6.94
N ALA A 21 12.67 -34.31 -7.93
CA ALA A 21 13.89 -34.66 -8.67
C ALA A 21 14.48 -33.51 -9.50
N LEU A 22 13.70 -32.50 -9.89
CA LEU A 22 14.19 -31.29 -10.58
C LEU A 22 14.79 -30.25 -9.62
N THR A 23 14.55 -30.37 -8.31
CA THR A 23 15.05 -29.42 -7.29
C THR A 23 16.36 -29.86 -6.64
N THR A 24 16.77 -31.12 -6.80
CA THR A 24 17.98 -31.69 -6.16
C THR A 24 19.29 -31.31 -6.85
N GLY A 25 19.25 -30.65 -8.01
CA GLY A 25 20.43 -30.39 -8.85
C GLY A 25 21.05 -28.99 -8.80
N THR A 26 20.45 -28.02 -8.10
CA THR A 26 21.01 -26.65 -8.03
C THR A 26 21.38 -26.30 -6.60
N THR A 27 22.69 -26.18 -6.36
CA THR A 27 23.26 -25.59 -5.15
C THR A 27 22.64 -24.22 -4.93
N VAL A 28 21.74 -24.13 -3.95
CA VAL A 28 21.13 -22.87 -3.55
C VAL A 28 22.21 -22.04 -2.88
N ILE A 29 22.87 -21.20 -3.67
CA ILE A 29 23.62 -20.06 -3.17
C ILE A 29 22.62 -19.24 -2.35
N LYS A 30 22.93 -19.04 -1.07
CA LYS A 30 22.14 -18.29 -0.08
C LYS A 30 22.09 -16.81 -0.44
N ASN A 31 21.41 -16.43 -1.52
CA ASN A 31 21.26 -15.04 -1.87
C ASN A 31 19.78 -14.68 -1.91
N GLU A 32 19.50 -13.61 -1.18
CA GLU A 32 18.30 -12.80 -1.15
C GLU A 32 17.74 -12.55 -2.57
N TYR A 33 16.46 -12.18 -2.70
CA TYR A 33 15.70 -11.93 -3.95
C TYR A 33 14.96 -13.15 -4.53
N GLY A 34 13.64 -13.18 -4.34
CA GLY A 34 12.72 -14.24 -4.79
C GLY A 34 12.56 -14.41 -6.31
N THR A 35 13.43 -13.81 -7.13
CA THR A 35 13.42 -13.89 -8.60
C THR A 35 13.89 -15.26 -9.10
N THR A 36 14.89 -15.87 -8.47
CA THR A 36 15.44 -17.18 -8.85
C THR A 36 14.43 -18.31 -8.61
N PHE A 37 13.71 -18.26 -7.49
CA PHE A 37 12.65 -19.23 -7.18
C PHE A 37 11.50 -19.17 -8.18
N GLN A 38 11.08 -17.97 -8.59
CA GLN A 38 10.02 -17.78 -9.57
C GLN A 38 10.41 -18.32 -10.95
N GLN A 39 11.65 -18.11 -11.38
CA GLN A 39 12.17 -18.63 -12.65
C GLN A 39 12.24 -20.16 -12.65
N LEU A 40 12.72 -20.77 -11.55
CA LEU A 40 12.75 -22.22 -11.41
C LEU A 40 11.35 -22.82 -11.41
N ALA A 41 10.41 -22.20 -10.68
CA ALA A 41 9.02 -22.64 -10.65
C ALA A 41 8.37 -22.53 -12.05
N GLN A 42 8.58 -21.43 -12.77
CA GLN A 42 8.08 -21.25 -14.13
C GLN A 42 8.66 -22.29 -15.10
N ALA A 43 9.97 -22.55 -15.03
CA ALA A 43 10.62 -23.57 -15.85
C ALA A 43 10.05 -24.97 -15.58
N GLY A 44 9.82 -25.32 -14.31
CA GLY A 44 9.18 -26.58 -13.92
C GLY A 44 7.76 -26.72 -14.47
N VAL A 45 6.95 -25.66 -14.39
CA VAL A 45 5.57 -25.66 -14.91
C VAL A 45 5.55 -25.87 -16.43
N LEU A 46 6.47 -25.24 -17.18
CA LEU A 46 6.55 -25.39 -18.64
C LEU A 46 6.87 -26.83 -19.07
N VAL A 47 7.68 -27.55 -18.28
CA VAL A 47 8.03 -28.96 -18.56
C VAL A 47 6.88 -29.91 -18.23
N VAL A 48 6.10 -29.61 -17.19
CA VAL A 48 5.07 -30.52 -16.65
C VAL A 48 3.73 -30.37 -17.37
N LEU A 49 3.34 -29.16 -17.79
CA LEU A 49 2.08 -28.90 -18.50
C LEU A 49 1.84 -29.78 -19.74
N PRO A 50 2.79 -29.94 -20.69
CA PRO A 50 2.57 -30.78 -21.87
C PRO A 50 2.44 -32.26 -21.50
N LYS A 51 3.18 -32.74 -20.47
CA LYS A 51 3.08 -34.12 -19.98
C LYS A 51 1.71 -34.41 -19.36
N LEU A 52 1.16 -33.45 -18.61
CA LEU A 52 -0.19 -33.56 -18.04
C LEU A 52 -1.28 -33.54 -19.10
N ALA A 53 -1.12 -32.72 -20.15
CA ALA A 53 -2.04 -32.66 -21.27
C ALA A 53 -2.11 -34.00 -22.04
N GLN A 54 -0.97 -34.67 -22.22
CA GLN A 54 -0.91 -36.01 -22.83
C GLN A 54 -1.63 -37.08 -22.00
N LEU A 55 -1.72 -36.90 -20.68
CA LEU A 55 -2.47 -37.81 -19.80
C LEU A 55 -3.96 -37.46 -19.69
N GLY A 56 -4.44 -36.46 -20.43
CA GLY A 56 -5.84 -36.04 -20.42
C GLY A 56 -6.31 -35.36 -19.13
N VAL A 57 -5.37 -34.88 -18.30
CA VAL A 57 -5.72 -34.17 -17.05
C VAL A 57 -6.00 -32.70 -17.36
N PRO A 58 -7.19 -32.16 -17.01
CA PRO A 58 -7.49 -30.75 -17.21
C PRO A 58 -6.65 -29.88 -16.26
N THR A 59 -5.75 -29.08 -16.82
CA THR A 59 -4.80 -28.24 -16.06
C THR A 59 -5.25 -26.79 -15.90
N LYS A 60 -6.23 -26.34 -16.71
CA LYS A 60 -6.79 -25.00 -16.60
C LYS A 60 -7.86 -24.99 -15.51
N ARG A 61 -7.72 -24.06 -14.56
CA ARG A 61 -8.76 -23.76 -13.59
C ARG A 61 -10.02 -23.30 -14.34
N PRO A 62 -11.18 -23.95 -14.14
CA PRO A 62 -12.44 -23.49 -14.71
C PRO A 62 -12.76 -22.07 -14.23
N ASP A 63 -13.36 -21.26 -15.10
CA ASP A 63 -13.66 -19.85 -14.82
C ASP A 63 -14.55 -19.67 -13.58
N ASP A 64 -15.36 -20.69 -13.26
CA ASP A 64 -16.40 -20.64 -12.23
C ASP A 64 -15.96 -21.14 -10.83
N TYR A 65 -14.70 -21.57 -10.63
CA TYR A 65 -14.21 -21.95 -9.29
C TYR A 65 -13.76 -20.72 -8.48
N PHE A 66 -14.56 -19.66 -8.41
CA PHE A 66 -14.21 -18.33 -7.85
C PHE A 66 -13.76 -18.42 -6.38
N ALA A 67 -12.49 -18.17 -6.05
CA ALA A 67 -11.87 -16.85 -5.79
C ALA A 67 -12.56 -15.94 -4.74
N GLU A 68 -13.66 -16.35 -4.09
CA GLU A 68 -14.38 -15.47 -3.15
C GLU A 68 -13.48 -14.92 -2.04
N MET A 69 -12.64 -15.77 -1.44
CA MET A 69 -11.75 -15.34 -0.36
C MET A 69 -10.65 -14.37 -0.83
N ILE A 70 -10.15 -14.53 -2.06
CA ILE A 70 -9.10 -13.66 -2.61
C ILE A 70 -9.68 -12.28 -2.91
N ARG A 71 -10.83 -12.20 -3.58
CA ARG A 71 -11.49 -10.91 -3.88
C ARG A 71 -11.87 -10.16 -2.59
N LYS A 72 -12.44 -10.85 -1.61
CA LYS A 72 -12.80 -10.27 -0.29
C LYS A 72 -11.56 -9.70 0.41
N ARG A 73 -10.43 -10.41 0.42
CA ARG A 73 -9.19 -9.94 1.06
C ARG A 73 -8.60 -8.70 0.38
N LEU A 74 -8.61 -8.65 -0.96
CA LEU A 74 -8.10 -7.47 -1.68
C LEU A 74 -8.95 -6.23 -1.37
N ILE A 75 -10.27 -6.33 -1.45
CA ILE A 75 -11.20 -5.22 -1.18
C ILE A 75 -11.04 -4.71 0.26
N VAL A 76 -10.90 -5.62 1.24
CA VAL A 76 -10.69 -5.23 2.65
C VAL A 76 -9.34 -4.54 2.84
N THR A 77 -8.30 -5.00 2.15
CA THR A 77 -6.95 -4.43 2.25
C THR A 77 -6.91 -3.03 1.64
N GLU A 78 -7.52 -2.85 0.47
CA GLU A 78 -7.65 -1.56 -0.22
C GLU A 78 -8.42 -0.55 0.64
N LYS A 79 -9.60 -0.93 1.14
CA LYS A 79 -10.40 -0.07 2.04
C LYS A 79 -9.65 0.32 3.31
N ARG A 80 -8.85 -0.58 3.89
CA ARG A 80 -8.02 -0.28 5.07
C ARG A 80 -6.94 0.76 4.73
N LEU A 81 -6.34 0.67 3.55
CA LEU A 81 -5.33 1.62 3.10
C LEU A 81 -5.94 3.02 2.91
N GLU A 82 -7.08 3.10 2.23
CA GLU A 82 -7.81 4.36 2.00
C GLU A 82 -8.19 5.05 3.32
N LEU A 83 -8.74 4.30 4.27
CA LEU A 83 -9.10 4.84 5.60
C LEU A 83 -7.89 5.38 6.34
N ARG A 84 -6.74 4.68 6.26
CA ARG A 84 -5.50 5.10 6.90
C ARG A 84 -4.98 6.41 6.31
N ASP A 85 -5.02 6.53 4.99
CA ASP A 85 -4.52 7.70 4.28
C ASP A 85 -5.43 8.91 4.50
N ARG A 86 -6.76 8.70 4.49
CA ARG A 86 -7.74 9.72 4.87
C ARG A 86 -7.56 10.20 6.31
N ALA A 87 -7.28 9.28 7.23
CA ALA A 87 -7.02 9.63 8.62
C ALA A 87 -5.71 10.44 8.77
N ARG A 88 -4.68 10.16 7.96
CA ARG A 88 -3.44 10.95 7.92
C ARG A 88 -3.71 12.38 7.45
N GLN A 89 -4.43 12.54 6.34
CA GLN A 89 -4.81 13.86 5.81
C GLN A 89 -5.62 14.69 6.82
N LEU A 90 -6.58 14.07 7.52
CA LEU A 90 -7.35 14.74 8.57
C LEU A 90 -6.48 15.19 9.75
N ARG A 91 -5.48 14.40 10.16
CA ARG A 91 -4.56 14.78 11.24
C ARG A 91 -3.67 15.95 10.82
N GLU A 92 -3.16 15.92 9.60
CA GLU A 92 -2.36 17.01 9.04
C GLU A 92 -3.18 18.30 8.94
N GLY A 93 -4.38 18.23 8.36
CA GLY A 93 -5.30 19.37 8.28
C GLY A 93 -5.63 19.99 9.63
N ARG A 94 -5.87 19.17 10.67
CA ARG A 94 -6.10 19.66 12.05
C ARG A 94 -4.86 20.33 12.65
N LYS A 95 -3.66 19.81 12.39
CA LYS A 95 -2.39 20.39 12.85
C LYS A 95 -2.16 21.76 12.21
N PHE A 96 -2.30 21.84 10.89
CA PHE A 96 -2.17 23.10 10.15
C PHE A 96 -3.25 24.11 10.54
N GLY A 97 -4.51 23.69 10.69
CA GLY A 97 -5.59 24.57 11.12
C GLY A 97 -5.32 25.24 12.47
N LYS A 98 -4.81 24.49 13.46
CA LYS A 98 -4.41 25.06 14.77
C LYS A 98 -3.25 26.05 14.64
N GLN A 99 -2.23 25.73 13.84
CA GLN A 99 -1.09 26.62 13.60
C GLN A 99 -1.53 27.91 12.91
N MET A 100 -2.37 27.81 11.88
CA MET A 100 -2.93 28.97 11.17
C MET A 100 -3.76 29.85 12.10
N GLN A 101 -4.60 29.26 12.96
CA GLN A 101 -5.39 30.05 13.90
C GLN A 101 -4.51 30.88 14.83
N LEU A 102 -3.43 30.30 15.36
CA LEU A 102 -2.46 31.02 16.19
C LEU A 102 -1.75 32.13 15.41
N GLN A 103 -1.31 31.85 14.19
CA GLN A 103 -0.65 32.84 13.31
C GLN A 103 -1.58 34.01 13.00
N VAL A 104 -2.86 33.74 12.69
CA VAL A 104 -3.85 34.79 12.41
C VAL A 104 -4.12 35.65 13.63
N VAL A 105 -4.26 35.05 14.82
CA VAL A 105 -4.47 35.80 16.07
C VAL A 105 -3.25 36.68 16.38
N GLN A 106 -2.04 36.14 16.19
CA GLN A 106 -0.80 36.88 16.41
C GLN A 106 -0.66 38.04 15.43
N ALA A 107 -0.87 37.79 14.14
CA ALA A 107 -0.84 38.83 13.10
C ALA A 107 -1.85 39.96 13.37
N ARG A 108 -3.08 39.63 13.80
CA ARG A 108 -4.08 40.64 14.20
C ARG A 108 -3.65 41.46 15.41
N ARG A 109 -3.01 40.83 16.40
CA ARG A 109 -2.48 41.52 17.58
C ARG A 109 -1.36 42.48 17.20
N ASP A 110 -0.45 42.05 16.34
CA ASP A 110 0.70 42.84 15.91
C ASP A 110 0.25 44.02 15.03
N GLU A 111 -0.73 43.80 14.14
CA GLU A 111 -1.33 44.87 13.36
C GLU A 111 -2.03 45.91 14.25
N ARG A 112 -2.79 45.47 15.25
CA ARG A 112 -3.42 46.38 16.21
C ARG A 112 -2.39 47.20 16.99
N LYS A 113 -1.25 46.62 17.35
CA LYS A 113 -0.15 47.34 18.02
C LYS A 113 0.45 48.40 17.11
N ARG A 114 0.76 48.05 15.86
CA ARG A 114 1.31 48.99 14.86
C ARG A 114 0.39 50.18 14.62
N LEU A 115 -0.91 49.94 14.44
CA LEU A 115 -1.90 51.01 14.27
C LEU A 115 -1.99 51.91 15.51
N ASN A 116 -1.98 51.33 16.71
CA ASN A 116 -2.00 52.11 17.95
C ASN A 116 -0.72 52.95 18.14
N GLU A 117 0.44 52.44 17.75
CA GLU A 117 1.71 53.17 17.77
C GLU A 117 1.70 54.34 16.78
N ALA A 118 1.20 54.12 15.55
CA ALA A 118 1.04 55.16 14.54
C ALA A 118 0.07 56.27 15.00
N VAL A 119 -1.05 55.92 15.64
CA VAL A 119 -1.98 56.92 16.21
C VAL A 119 -1.34 57.69 17.36
N LYS A 120 -0.59 57.01 18.23
CA LYS A 120 0.13 57.67 19.34
C LYS A 120 1.20 58.63 18.83
N SER A 121 1.99 58.24 17.83
CA SER A 121 3.01 59.10 17.23
C SER A 121 2.39 60.30 16.53
N ALA A 122 1.29 60.12 15.78
CA ALA A 122 0.57 61.22 15.15
C ALA A 122 -0.02 62.21 16.17
N ARG A 123 -0.61 61.70 17.27
CA ARG A 123 -1.11 62.54 18.37
C ARG A 123 0.02 63.31 19.08
N ALA A 124 1.19 62.70 19.24
CA ALA A 124 2.34 63.36 19.84
C ALA A 124 2.88 64.51 18.95
N HIS A 125 2.94 64.29 17.62
CA HIS A 125 3.33 65.34 16.67
C HIS A 125 2.30 66.48 16.62
N GLY A 126 1.00 66.17 16.71
CA GLY A 126 -0.06 67.20 16.73
C GLY A 126 -0.10 68.06 18.00
N LYS A 127 0.26 67.50 19.17
CA LYS A 127 0.31 68.25 20.45
C LYS A 127 1.48 69.23 20.54
N GLY A 128 2.51 69.09 19.72
CA GLY A 128 3.59 70.07 19.58
C GLY A 128 3.24 71.27 18.69
N MET A 129 2.15 71.19 17.92
CA MET A 129 1.71 72.22 16.96
C MET A 129 0.65 73.18 17.55
N SER A 130 0.12 72.90 18.74
CA SER A 130 -0.94 73.70 19.38
C SER A 130 -0.45 74.38 20.67
N LEU A 131 0.69 75.07 20.62
CA LEU A 131 1.12 76.02 21.65
C LEU A 131 1.92 77.14 20.96
N GLY A 132 1.16 78.11 20.46
CA GLY A 132 1.70 79.30 19.81
C GLY A 132 0.55 80.28 19.60
N TRP A 133 0.14 80.94 20.68
CA TRP A 133 -0.38 82.30 20.89
C TRP A 133 -0.60 82.46 22.40
#